data_AF-A0A9D8A139-F1
#
_entry.id   AF-A0A9D8A139-F1
#
_cell.length_a   1.000
_cell.length_b   1.000
_cell.length_c   1.000
_cell.angle_alpha   90.00
_cell.angle_beta   90.00
_cell.angle_gamma   90.00
#
_symmetry.space_group_name_H-M   'P 1'
#
loop_
_entity.id
_entity.type
_entity.pdbx_description
1 polymer ?
#
loop_
_entity_poly.entity_id
_entity_poly.type
_entity_poly.pdbx_seq_one_letter_code
_entity_poly.pdbx_strand_id
1 'polypeptide(L)'
;MKTIIFQEKSAGSALTRQKTIDQSNFPFTLNTTIGCHFGCLYCYLQGFPFVRHTEFGKEVKVKMWLPKKLDLELEKYRDLPQYLKRVQVNAATEGYIPNVMTMLKNRYNRDIMKEVLKVFKKHWDNGNFWMVHLVTKSHMILKHLDILTEMCNQVQVELTITTLSEARRKLLEGSAPSVKKRLEVIRRLSGAGIFMRVMCMPFIGSRDEAVKLRSACFDCGARAFKHKSMNYWNEEALLLGNLEKNKGKINFSYTDLLTKSGEQVIENGRAKMKTVNMPTKKWDNWEFKSMMFENSGYVEMNGIDWGYVA
;
A
#
# COMPACT_ATOMS: atom_id res chain seq x y z
N MET A 1 -5.97 12.57 23.88
CA MET A 1 -7.16 12.66 23.00
C MET A 1 -6.68 12.52 21.55
N LYS A 2 -7.45 11.87 20.65
CA LYS A 2 -7.08 11.78 19.21
C LYS A 2 -7.61 13.02 18.47
N THR A 3 -6.76 13.67 17.70
CA THR A 3 -7.01 14.94 17.01
C THR A 3 -7.16 14.72 15.52
N ILE A 4 -8.20 15.29 14.91
CA ILE A 4 -8.43 15.25 13.46
C ILE A 4 -8.44 16.68 12.93
N ILE A 5 -7.57 16.95 11.97
CA ILE A 5 -7.45 18.25 11.31
C ILE A 5 -7.88 18.11 9.85
N PHE A 6 -8.78 18.96 9.39
CA PHE A 6 -9.22 18.97 8.00
C PHE A 6 -8.46 20.06 7.22
N GLN A 7 -7.69 19.66 6.22
CA GLN A 7 -6.96 20.57 5.36
C GLN A 7 -7.81 20.85 4.11
N GLU A 8 -8.48 22.00 4.08
CA GLU A 8 -9.37 22.41 2.98
C GLU A 8 -8.61 22.91 1.74
N LYS A 9 -7.45 23.55 1.95
CA LYS A 9 -6.64 24.13 0.87
C LYS A 9 -5.42 23.28 0.56
N SER A 10 -5.08 23.21 -0.72
CA SER A 10 -3.92 22.49 -1.23
C SER A 10 -2.62 23.15 -0.79
N ALA A 11 -1.71 22.37 -0.21
CA ALA A 11 -0.33 22.77 0.08
C ALA A 11 0.71 21.94 -0.70
N GLY A 12 0.28 21.10 -1.65
CA GLY A 12 1.19 20.19 -2.36
C GLY A 12 0.56 19.48 -3.55
N SER A 13 1.23 18.41 -4.01
CA SER A 13 0.69 17.52 -5.04
C SER A 13 -0.15 16.39 -4.43
N ALA A 14 -1.09 15.85 -5.22
CA ALA A 14 -1.81 14.63 -4.84
C ALA A 14 -0.92 13.40 -5.04
N LEU A 15 -0.25 13.34 -6.20
CA LEU A 15 0.73 12.34 -6.58
C LEU A 15 2.14 12.81 -6.24
N THR A 16 2.86 11.99 -5.49
CA THR A 16 4.30 12.18 -5.24
C THR A 16 5.07 11.24 -6.16
N ARG A 17 5.88 11.82 -7.06
CA ARG A 17 6.80 11.08 -7.93
C ARG A 17 7.93 10.48 -7.10
N GLN A 18 8.21 9.20 -7.29
CA GLN A 18 9.38 8.56 -6.71
C GLN A 18 10.62 8.82 -7.58
N LYS A 19 11.80 8.73 -6.97
CA LYS A 19 13.09 8.90 -7.68
C LYS A 19 13.54 7.62 -8.37
N THR A 20 13.11 6.47 -7.87
CA THR A 20 13.43 5.15 -8.40
C THR A 20 12.15 4.33 -8.47
N ILE A 21 12.07 3.47 -9.48
CA ILE A 21 11.14 2.36 -9.56
C ILE A 21 11.99 1.11 -9.39
N ASP A 22 11.68 0.33 -8.38
CA ASP A 22 12.30 -0.96 -8.16
C ASP A 22 11.23 -1.89 -7.61
N GLN A 23 11.65 -3.06 -7.14
CA GLN A 23 10.73 -3.95 -6.47
C GLN A 23 9.96 -3.20 -5.37
N SER A 24 10.54 -2.43 -4.46
CA SER A 24 9.78 -1.83 -3.35
C SER A 24 9.16 -0.45 -3.65
N ASN A 25 9.32 0.10 -4.86
CA ASN A 25 8.96 1.48 -5.17
C ASN A 25 8.08 1.61 -6.41
N PHE A 26 6.87 2.13 -6.23
CA PHE A 26 5.96 2.52 -7.30
C PHE A 26 6.42 3.82 -7.98
N PRO A 27 6.09 4.08 -9.26
CA PRO A 27 6.37 5.36 -9.92
C PRO A 27 5.78 6.56 -9.16
N PHE A 28 4.57 6.39 -8.62
CA PHE A 28 3.87 7.39 -7.83
C PHE A 28 3.39 6.82 -6.49
N THR A 29 3.33 7.68 -5.49
CA THR A 29 2.61 7.42 -4.23
C THR A 29 1.56 8.50 -3.99
N LEU A 30 0.46 8.14 -3.35
CA LEU A 30 -0.59 9.06 -2.93
C LEU A 30 -0.95 8.79 -1.47
N ASN A 31 -0.99 9.84 -0.65
CA ASN A 31 -1.33 9.73 0.78
C ASN A 31 -2.57 10.59 1.04
N THR A 32 -3.70 9.96 1.38
CA THR A 32 -4.97 10.66 1.60
C THR A 32 -5.03 11.49 2.87
N THR A 33 -4.14 11.15 3.79
CA THR A 33 -4.01 11.71 5.12
C THR A 33 -2.52 11.94 5.42
N ILE A 34 -2.24 12.66 6.50
CA ILE A 34 -0.92 12.75 7.14
C ILE A 34 -1.12 12.24 8.57
N GLY A 35 -0.25 11.33 9.01
CA GLY A 35 -0.40 10.66 10.29
C GLY A 35 -1.31 9.43 10.24
N CYS A 36 -1.49 8.78 11.38
CA CYS A 36 -2.28 7.57 11.52
C CYS A 36 -2.67 7.37 12.99
N HIS A 37 -3.95 7.11 13.25
CA HIS A 37 -4.48 6.86 14.59
C HIS A 37 -4.33 5.41 15.07
N PHE A 38 -3.72 4.51 14.29
CA PHE A 38 -3.46 3.15 14.76
C PHE A 38 -2.32 3.10 15.77
N GLY A 39 -1.30 3.95 15.60
CA GLY A 39 -0.21 4.10 16.58
C GLY A 39 0.59 2.82 16.79
N CYS A 40 0.94 2.08 15.73
CA CYS A 40 1.75 0.87 15.87
C CYS A 40 3.13 1.21 16.46
N LEU A 41 3.55 0.52 17.51
CA LEU A 41 4.83 0.75 18.20
C LEU A 41 6.03 0.66 17.25
N TYR A 42 5.98 -0.23 16.26
CA TYR A 42 7.03 -0.39 15.27
C TYR A 42 7.02 0.66 14.15
N CYS A 43 6.06 1.59 14.10
CA CYS A 43 5.86 2.37 12.88
C CYS A 43 7.06 3.24 12.53
N TYR A 44 7.54 3.14 11.29
CA TYR A 44 8.66 3.94 10.79
C TYR A 44 8.32 5.44 10.68
N LEU A 45 7.03 5.81 10.66
CA LEU A 45 6.58 7.21 10.65
C LEU A 45 6.88 7.95 11.97
N GLN A 46 7.34 7.25 13.00
CA GLN A 46 7.91 7.86 14.21
C GLN A 46 9.29 8.49 13.96
N GLY A 47 9.96 8.10 12.87
CA GLY A 47 11.26 8.62 12.48
C GLY A 47 11.20 9.92 11.68
N PHE A 48 12.37 10.54 11.53
CA PHE A 48 12.57 11.67 10.62
C PHE A 48 12.41 11.23 9.14
N PRO A 49 11.82 12.06 8.25
CA PRO A 49 11.25 13.39 8.49
C PRO A 49 9.79 13.39 8.99
N PHE A 50 9.12 12.24 9.00
CA PHE A 50 7.67 12.12 9.25
C PHE A 50 7.22 12.70 10.59
N VAL A 51 8.03 12.54 11.63
CA VAL A 51 7.78 13.08 12.98
C VAL A 51 7.57 14.59 13.02
N ARG A 52 8.09 15.35 12.03
CA ARG A 52 7.87 16.81 11.95
C ARG A 52 6.47 17.20 11.49
N HIS A 53 5.73 16.27 10.89
CA HIS A 53 4.46 16.58 10.23
C HIS A 53 3.24 16.35 11.10
N THR A 54 3.35 15.56 12.17
CA THR A 54 2.21 15.18 13.01
C THR A 54 2.62 14.62 14.36
N GLU A 55 1.75 14.71 15.36
CA GLU A 55 1.91 13.98 16.63
C GLU A 55 1.56 12.49 16.42
N PHE A 56 2.57 11.63 16.44
CA PHE A 56 2.43 10.21 16.11
C PHE A 56 1.34 9.51 16.93
N GLY A 57 0.47 8.73 16.26
CA GLY A 57 -0.61 7.96 16.89
C GLY A 57 -1.79 8.79 17.41
N LYS A 58 -1.63 10.11 17.52
CA LYS A 58 -2.60 11.02 18.14
C LYS A 58 -3.22 12.01 17.18
N GLU A 59 -2.52 12.40 16.12
CA GLU A 59 -3.00 13.38 15.16
C GLU A 59 -3.11 12.78 13.76
N VAL A 60 -4.19 13.13 13.06
CA VAL A 60 -4.37 12.88 11.62
C VAL A 60 -4.81 14.16 10.93
N LYS A 61 -4.14 14.51 9.83
CA LYS A 61 -4.54 15.60 8.93
C LYS A 61 -5.15 15.02 7.66
N VAL A 62 -6.42 15.31 7.41
CA VAL A 62 -7.15 14.85 6.22
C VAL A 62 -7.01 15.86 5.10
N LYS A 63 -6.61 15.41 3.91
CA LYS A 63 -6.46 16.28 2.74
C LYS A 63 -7.80 16.38 1.97
N MET A 64 -8.65 17.32 2.37
CA MET A 64 -9.99 17.51 1.78
C MET A 64 -9.95 17.92 0.30
N TRP A 65 -8.87 18.60 -0.11
CA TRP A 65 -8.60 19.04 -1.48
C TRP A 65 -8.13 17.94 -2.42
N LEU A 66 -7.74 16.78 -1.89
CA LEU A 66 -6.98 15.76 -2.62
C LEU A 66 -7.70 15.21 -3.86
N PRO A 67 -9.00 14.83 -3.82
CA PRO A 67 -9.65 14.24 -4.99
C PRO A 67 -9.67 15.18 -6.19
N LYS A 68 -9.96 16.47 -5.96
CA LYS A 68 -9.94 17.50 -7.02
C LYS A 68 -8.54 17.69 -7.59
N LYS A 69 -7.51 17.71 -6.74
CA LYS A 69 -6.12 17.84 -7.20
C LYS A 69 -5.64 16.61 -7.96
N LEU A 70 -6.07 15.42 -7.54
CA LEU A 70 -5.78 14.16 -8.20
C LEU A 70 -6.33 14.15 -9.63
N ASP A 71 -7.59 14.55 -9.83
CA ASP A 71 -8.22 14.61 -11.16
C ASP A 71 -7.38 15.44 -12.15
N LEU A 72 -6.94 16.63 -11.71
CA LEU A 72 -6.07 17.51 -12.51
C LEU A 72 -4.67 16.91 -12.79
N GLU A 73 -4.11 16.18 -11.82
CA GLU A 73 -2.78 15.60 -11.97
C GLU A 73 -2.77 14.35 -12.84
N LEU A 74 -3.79 13.49 -12.74
CA LEU A 74 -3.96 12.36 -13.65
C LEU A 74 -4.18 12.85 -15.08
N GLU A 75 -4.91 13.96 -15.24
CA GLU A 75 -5.07 14.63 -16.53
C GLU A 75 -3.74 15.10 -17.11
N LYS A 76 -2.96 15.83 -16.31
CA LYS A 76 -1.63 16.31 -16.69
C LYS A 76 -0.68 15.19 -17.11
N TYR A 77 -0.85 13.99 -16.55
CA TYR A 77 -0.02 12.82 -16.81
C TYR A 77 -0.66 11.84 -17.80
N ARG A 78 -1.57 12.30 -18.66
CA ARG A 78 -2.24 11.47 -19.67
C ARG A 78 -1.28 10.75 -20.59
N ASP A 79 -0.25 11.45 -21.05
CA ASP A 79 0.65 10.94 -22.09
C ASP A 79 1.82 10.16 -21.51
N LEU A 80 1.75 9.85 -20.21
CA LEU A 80 2.73 8.95 -19.60
C LEU A 80 2.66 7.57 -20.27
N PRO A 81 3.82 6.94 -20.53
CA PRO A 81 3.84 5.52 -20.83
C PRO A 81 3.07 4.72 -19.79
N GLN A 82 2.32 3.71 -20.24
CA GLN A 82 1.39 2.94 -19.42
C GLN A 82 2.05 2.36 -18.15
N TYR A 83 3.31 1.95 -18.25
CA TYR A 83 4.09 1.40 -17.14
C TYR A 83 4.46 2.38 -16.02
N LEU A 84 4.32 3.67 -16.27
CA LEU A 84 4.53 4.72 -15.28
C LEU A 84 3.21 5.13 -14.62
N LYS A 85 2.06 4.77 -15.17
CA LYS A 85 0.73 5.05 -14.62
C LYS A 85 0.33 4.08 -13.51
N ARG A 86 1.19 3.95 -12.51
CA ARG A 86 1.00 3.08 -11.33
C ARG A 86 1.19 3.88 -10.06
N VAL A 87 0.25 3.75 -9.13
CA VAL A 87 0.26 4.50 -7.87
C VAL A 87 0.04 3.61 -6.66
N GLN A 88 0.88 3.76 -5.65
CA GLN A 88 0.64 3.19 -4.32
C GLN A 88 -0.10 4.21 -3.45
N VAL A 89 -1.28 3.84 -3.00
CA VAL A 89 -2.10 4.66 -2.12
C VAL A 89 -1.87 4.25 -0.67
N ASN A 90 -1.75 5.26 0.20
CA ASN A 90 -1.43 5.15 1.63
C ASN A 90 -0.03 4.62 1.93
N ALA A 91 0.95 4.93 1.08
CA ALA A 91 2.33 4.52 1.25
C ALA A 91 2.96 5.00 2.58
N ALA A 92 2.56 6.17 3.10
CA ALA A 92 3.08 6.76 4.34
C ALA A 92 1.98 7.32 5.25
N THR A 93 0.81 6.68 5.23
CA THR A 93 -0.36 7.06 6.05
C THR A 93 -1.35 5.91 6.14
N GLU A 94 -2.55 6.16 6.65
CA GLU A 94 -3.70 5.25 6.56
C GLU A 94 -4.93 6.08 6.20
N GLY A 95 -5.58 5.74 5.09
CA GLY A 95 -6.79 6.43 4.62
C GLY A 95 -8.08 5.84 5.20
N TYR A 96 -8.04 4.57 5.62
CA TYR A 96 -9.20 3.82 6.10
C TYR A 96 -9.34 3.87 7.63
N ILE A 97 -9.15 5.04 8.23
CA ILE A 97 -9.17 5.21 9.69
C ILE A 97 -10.64 5.34 10.17
N PRO A 98 -11.15 4.45 11.06
CA PRO A 98 -12.57 4.43 11.42
C PRO A 98 -13.11 5.76 11.95
N ASN A 99 -12.45 6.38 12.94
CA ASN A 99 -12.92 7.62 13.54
C ASN A 99 -12.82 8.82 12.58
N VAL A 100 -11.85 8.82 11.67
CA VAL A 100 -11.70 9.86 10.64
C VAL A 100 -12.82 9.75 9.61
N MET A 101 -13.10 8.54 9.11
CA MET A 101 -14.17 8.33 8.13
C MET A 101 -15.55 8.67 8.71
N THR A 102 -15.82 8.31 9.96
CA THR A 102 -17.07 8.69 10.64
C THR A 102 -17.19 10.21 10.79
N MET A 103 -16.12 10.88 11.20
CA MET A 103 -16.14 12.34 11.37
C MET A 103 -16.31 13.08 10.03
N LEU A 104 -15.66 12.61 8.96
CA LEU A 104 -15.85 13.13 7.60
C LEU A 104 -17.30 13.01 7.14
N LYS A 105 -17.90 11.83 7.35
CA LYS A 105 -19.29 11.60 6.99
C LYS A 105 -20.24 12.50 7.77
N ASN A 106 -20.04 12.65 9.08
CA ASN A 106 -20.95 13.43 9.93
C ASN A 106 -20.81 14.94 9.72
N ARG A 107 -19.58 15.45 9.57
CA ARG A 107 -19.32 16.90 9.53
C ARG A 107 -19.39 17.48 8.11
N TYR A 108 -19.06 16.68 7.10
CA TYR A 108 -18.95 17.14 5.71
C TYR A 108 -19.76 16.32 4.72
N ASN A 109 -20.42 15.23 5.14
CA ASN A 109 -21.07 14.28 4.24
C ASN A 109 -20.15 13.73 3.15
N ARG A 110 -18.84 13.63 3.44
CA ARG A 110 -17.80 13.22 2.48
C ARG A 110 -17.11 11.92 2.86
N ASP A 111 -16.52 11.29 1.85
CA ASP A 111 -15.67 10.11 1.99
C ASP A 111 -14.48 10.25 1.03
N ILE A 112 -13.36 10.74 1.56
CA ILE A 112 -12.19 11.08 0.76
C ILE A 112 -11.61 9.86 0.03
N MET A 113 -11.62 8.69 0.65
CA MET A 113 -11.15 7.46 -0.01
C MET A 113 -12.08 7.07 -1.16
N LYS A 114 -13.41 7.12 -0.98
CA LYS A 114 -14.37 6.84 -2.06
C LYS A 114 -14.24 7.83 -3.20
N GLU A 115 -14.04 9.12 -2.90
CA GLU A 115 -13.86 10.17 -3.90
C GLU A 115 -12.55 9.96 -4.70
N VAL A 116 -11.45 9.56 -4.04
CA VAL A 116 -10.20 9.19 -4.73
C VAL A 116 -10.40 7.99 -5.67
N LEU A 117 -11.10 6.94 -5.22
CA LEU A 117 -11.41 5.78 -6.07
C LEU A 117 -12.24 6.16 -7.29
N LYS A 118 -13.26 7.02 -7.10
CA LYS A 118 -14.08 7.54 -8.21
C LYS A 118 -13.25 8.31 -9.24
N VAL A 119 -12.27 9.09 -8.81
CA VAL A 119 -11.37 9.81 -9.72
C VAL A 119 -10.53 8.83 -10.54
N PHE A 120 -9.93 7.82 -9.91
CA PHE A 120 -9.19 6.77 -10.64
C PHE A 120 -10.08 6.00 -11.62
N LYS A 121 -11.29 5.63 -11.21
CA LYS A 121 -12.27 4.95 -12.07
C LYS A 121 -12.67 5.82 -13.26
N LYS A 122 -13.01 7.09 -13.02
CA LYS A 122 -13.32 8.07 -14.09
C LYS A 122 -12.20 8.13 -15.14
N HIS A 123 -10.94 8.22 -14.70
CA HIS A 123 -9.82 8.26 -15.64
C HIS A 123 -9.64 6.95 -16.40
N TRP A 124 -9.81 5.81 -15.73
CA TRP A 124 -9.79 4.49 -16.36
C TRP A 124 -10.84 4.34 -17.45
N ASP A 125 -12.09 4.68 -17.13
CA ASP A 125 -13.23 4.62 -18.06
C ASP A 125 -13.03 5.54 -19.29
N ASN A 126 -12.23 6.61 -19.14
CA ASN A 126 -11.88 7.56 -20.20
C ASN A 126 -10.57 7.23 -20.94
N GLY A 127 -10.05 6.01 -20.80
CA GLY A 127 -8.84 5.57 -21.50
C GLY A 127 -7.51 6.04 -20.88
N ASN A 128 -7.54 6.71 -19.72
CA ASN A 128 -6.34 7.04 -18.95
C ASN A 128 -6.11 5.97 -17.86
N PHE A 129 -5.57 4.83 -18.28
CA PHE A 129 -5.50 3.61 -17.48
C PHE A 129 -4.47 3.67 -16.34
N TRP A 130 -4.87 4.21 -15.18
CA TRP A 130 -4.02 4.20 -13.97
C TRP A 130 -4.24 2.98 -13.11
N MET A 131 -3.18 2.22 -12.83
CA MET A 131 -3.22 1.09 -11.89
C MET A 131 -3.08 1.56 -10.45
N VAL A 132 -3.92 1.04 -9.56
CA VAL A 132 -3.99 1.46 -8.17
C VAL A 132 -3.61 0.31 -7.24
N HIS A 133 -2.58 0.52 -6.43
CA HIS A 133 -2.19 -0.39 -5.36
C HIS A 133 -2.57 0.21 -4.01
N LEU A 134 -3.65 -0.29 -3.40
CA LEU A 134 -4.13 0.17 -2.10
C LEU A 134 -3.42 -0.57 -0.98
N VAL A 135 -2.76 0.15 -0.07
CA VAL A 135 -2.17 -0.44 1.14
C VAL A 135 -3.03 -0.06 2.35
N THR A 136 -3.38 -1.03 3.19
CA THR A 136 -4.12 -0.75 4.43
C THR A 136 -3.92 -1.83 5.49
N LYS A 137 -4.26 -1.51 6.74
CA LYS A 137 -4.51 -2.52 7.81
C LYS A 137 -5.98 -2.59 8.19
N SER A 138 -6.82 -1.80 7.54
CA SER A 138 -8.14 -1.50 8.03
C SER A 138 -9.24 -2.30 7.35
N HIS A 139 -10.19 -2.78 8.15
CA HIS A 139 -11.44 -3.35 7.67
C HIS A 139 -12.40 -2.32 7.05
N MET A 140 -12.14 -1.03 7.24
CA MET A 140 -13.01 0.02 6.68
C MET A 140 -12.98 0.06 5.15
N ILE A 141 -11.98 -0.55 4.50
CA ILE A 141 -11.93 -0.72 3.04
C ILE A 141 -13.17 -1.45 2.51
N LEU A 142 -13.78 -2.33 3.31
CA LEU A 142 -15.00 -3.06 2.91
C LEU A 142 -16.22 -2.15 2.72
N LYS A 143 -16.19 -0.90 3.21
CA LYS A 143 -17.22 0.10 2.87
C LYS A 143 -17.24 0.48 1.40
N HIS A 144 -16.16 0.20 0.69
CA HIS A 144 -15.98 0.50 -0.74
C HIS A 144 -15.96 -0.76 -1.59
N LEU A 145 -16.45 -1.90 -1.08
CA LEU A 145 -16.49 -3.15 -1.82
C LEU A 145 -17.12 -2.98 -3.21
N ASP A 146 -18.27 -2.30 -3.31
CA ASP A 146 -18.99 -2.14 -4.57
C ASP A 146 -18.12 -1.48 -5.67
N ILE A 147 -17.53 -0.32 -5.38
CA ILE A 147 -16.65 0.37 -6.35
C ILE A 147 -15.34 -0.39 -6.59
N LEU A 148 -14.82 -1.08 -5.59
CA LEU A 148 -13.61 -1.89 -5.77
C LEU A 148 -13.86 -3.10 -6.68
N THR A 149 -15.05 -3.69 -6.62
CA THR A 149 -15.50 -4.75 -7.54
C THR A 149 -15.58 -4.22 -8.98
N GLU A 150 -16.14 -3.03 -9.20
CA GLU A 150 -16.16 -2.36 -10.51
C GLU A 150 -14.74 -2.05 -11.03
N MET A 151 -13.77 -1.93 -10.12
CA MET A 151 -12.37 -1.62 -10.41
C MET A 151 -11.46 -2.86 -10.32
N CYS A 152 -11.99 -4.09 -10.37
CA CYS A 152 -11.21 -5.32 -10.13
C CYS A 152 -10.00 -5.48 -11.09
N ASN A 153 -10.11 -4.98 -12.32
CA ASN A 153 -9.03 -4.98 -13.32
C ASN A 153 -8.03 -3.83 -13.14
N GLN A 154 -8.36 -2.85 -12.30
CA GLN A 154 -7.58 -1.63 -12.07
C GLN A 154 -6.88 -1.64 -10.69
N VAL A 155 -7.49 -2.29 -9.69
CA VAL A 155 -7.08 -2.23 -8.29
C VAL A 155 -6.55 -3.57 -7.81
N GLN A 156 -5.42 -3.51 -7.11
CA GLN A 156 -4.98 -4.55 -6.19
C GLN A 156 -4.87 -3.99 -4.77
N VAL A 157 -5.11 -4.85 -3.78
CA VAL A 157 -5.09 -4.48 -2.37
C VAL A 157 -4.02 -5.27 -1.63
N GLU A 158 -3.17 -4.57 -0.90
CA GLU A 158 -2.20 -5.13 0.02
C GLU A 158 -2.60 -4.86 1.47
N LEU A 159 -2.99 -5.93 2.16
CA LEU A 159 -3.41 -5.88 3.55
C LEU A 159 -2.27 -6.25 4.48
N THR A 160 -1.97 -5.43 5.49
CA THR A 160 -0.94 -5.80 6.48
C THR A 160 -1.49 -6.70 7.58
N ILE A 161 -0.91 -7.89 7.73
CA ILE A 161 -1.10 -8.77 8.89
C ILE A 161 0.29 -9.23 9.36
N THR A 162 0.70 -8.81 10.56
CA THR A 162 2.06 -9.07 11.09
C THR A 162 2.15 -10.32 11.95
N THR A 163 1.01 -10.84 12.42
CA THR A 163 0.91 -11.99 13.31
C THR A 163 -0.51 -12.54 13.33
N LEU A 164 -0.67 -13.83 13.64
CA LEU A 164 -1.97 -14.43 13.98
C LEU A 164 -2.33 -14.28 15.47
N SER A 165 -1.39 -13.84 16.32
CA SER A 165 -1.62 -13.64 17.75
C SER A 165 -2.31 -12.30 18.03
N GLU A 166 -3.55 -12.33 18.51
CA GLU A 166 -4.26 -11.12 18.94
C GLU A 166 -3.55 -10.41 20.10
N ALA A 167 -2.88 -11.15 20.99
CA ALA A 167 -2.11 -10.57 22.08
C ALA A 167 -0.92 -9.74 21.54
N ARG A 168 -0.13 -10.33 20.62
CA ARG A 168 0.98 -9.63 19.97
C ARG A 168 0.48 -8.44 19.14
N ARG A 169 -0.65 -8.59 18.43
CA ARG A 169 -1.29 -7.50 17.70
C ARG A 169 -1.74 -6.35 18.61
N LYS A 170 -2.35 -6.66 19.77
CA LYS A 170 -2.77 -5.65 20.76
C LYS A 170 -1.58 -4.87 21.31
N LEU A 171 -0.49 -5.57 21.63
CA LEU A 171 0.74 -4.96 22.09
C LEU A 171 1.35 -4.04 21.02
N LEU A 172 1.58 -4.57 19.81
CA LEU A 172 2.39 -3.88 18.80
C LEU A 172 1.62 -2.88 17.94
N GLU A 173 0.32 -3.11 17.72
CA GLU A 173 -0.46 -2.39 16.70
C GLU A 173 -1.62 -1.61 17.30
N GLY A 174 -1.48 -1.14 18.54
CA GLY A 174 -2.36 -0.18 19.20
C GLY A 174 -3.84 -0.33 18.82
N SER A 175 -4.40 0.70 18.17
CA SER A 175 -5.80 0.77 17.74
C SER A 175 -6.11 0.14 16.37
N ALA A 176 -5.16 -0.57 15.75
CA ALA A 176 -5.41 -1.25 14.48
C ALA A 176 -6.47 -2.37 14.64
N PRO A 177 -7.20 -2.74 13.57
CA PRO A 177 -8.21 -3.80 13.65
C PRO A 177 -7.64 -5.17 14.01
N SER A 178 -8.48 -6.02 14.60
CA SER A 178 -8.13 -7.40 14.95
C SER A 178 -7.69 -8.22 13.74
N VAL A 179 -6.88 -9.25 13.98
CA VAL A 179 -6.48 -10.27 12.98
C VAL A 179 -7.72 -10.85 12.31
N LYS A 180 -8.76 -11.22 13.09
CA LYS A 180 -10.03 -11.73 12.54
C LYS A 180 -10.65 -10.78 11.51
N LYS A 181 -10.71 -9.48 11.82
CA LYS A 181 -11.24 -8.47 10.90
C LYS A 181 -10.40 -8.32 9.64
N ARG A 182 -9.08 -8.51 9.73
CA ARG A 182 -8.19 -8.44 8.57
C ARG A 182 -8.30 -9.67 7.68
N LEU A 183 -8.38 -10.87 8.25
CA LEU A 183 -8.65 -12.08 7.48
C LEU A 183 -9.99 -12.00 6.74
N GLU A 184 -11.01 -11.41 7.38
CA GLU A 184 -12.31 -11.15 6.74
C GLU A 184 -12.21 -10.19 5.55
N VAL A 185 -11.36 -9.18 5.61
CA VAL A 185 -11.10 -8.29 4.47
C VAL A 185 -10.54 -9.08 3.29
N ILE A 186 -9.56 -9.96 3.54
CA ILE A 186 -8.98 -10.80 2.49
C ILE A 186 -10.08 -11.65 1.87
N ARG A 187 -10.88 -12.35 2.69
CA ARG A 187 -11.97 -13.23 2.23
C ARG A 187 -12.99 -12.51 1.37
N ARG A 188 -13.45 -11.33 1.81
CA ARG A 188 -14.51 -10.60 1.11
C ARG A 188 -14.03 -9.92 -0.17
N LEU A 189 -12.83 -9.34 -0.16
CA LEU A 189 -12.29 -8.69 -1.36
C LEU A 189 -11.86 -9.74 -2.40
N SER A 190 -11.21 -10.84 -1.98
CA SER A 190 -10.83 -11.93 -2.89
C SER A 190 -12.06 -12.60 -3.52
N GLY A 191 -13.12 -12.84 -2.72
CA GLY A 191 -14.40 -13.38 -3.20
C GLY A 191 -15.12 -12.46 -4.20
N ALA A 192 -14.80 -11.17 -4.22
CA ALA A 192 -15.28 -10.20 -5.20
C ALA A 192 -14.35 -10.05 -6.42
N GLY A 193 -13.36 -10.95 -6.56
CA GLY A 193 -12.41 -10.94 -7.69
C GLY A 193 -11.25 -9.96 -7.56
N ILE A 194 -11.13 -9.25 -6.43
CA ILE A 194 -10.05 -8.28 -6.23
C ILE A 194 -8.75 -9.02 -5.89
N PHE A 195 -7.66 -8.62 -6.56
CA PHE A 195 -6.36 -9.21 -6.29
C PHE A 195 -5.86 -8.82 -4.88
N MET A 196 -5.74 -9.83 -4.00
CA MET A 196 -5.31 -9.66 -2.62
C MET A 196 -3.87 -10.08 -2.38
N ARG A 197 -3.06 -9.14 -1.87
CA ARG A 197 -1.72 -9.35 -1.35
C ARG A 197 -1.72 -9.23 0.18
N VAL A 198 -0.83 -9.97 0.83
CA VAL A 198 -0.55 -9.82 2.26
C VAL A 198 0.87 -9.31 2.46
N MET A 199 0.98 -8.26 3.26
CA MET A 199 2.26 -7.75 3.77
C MET A 199 2.40 -8.09 5.25
N CYS A 200 3.40 -8.87 5.58
CA CYS A 200 3.77 -9.20 6.95
C CYS A 200 5.05 -8.43 7.33
N MET A 201 4.89 -7.13 7.58
CA MET A 201 5.99 -6.22 7.87
C MET A 201 5.61 -5.26 9.00
N PRO A 202 6.34 -5.28 10.14
CA PRO A 202 7.45 -6.18 10.45
C PRO A 202 6.97 -7.60 10.72
N PHE A 203 7.78 -8.58 10.33
CA PHE A 203 7.64 -9.95 10.79
C PHE A 203 8.53 -10.18 12.00
N ILE A 204 7.92 -10.61 13.12
CA ILE A 204 8.59 -10.96 14.37
C ILE A 204 8.04 -12.32 14.80
N GLY A 205 8.79 -13.38 14.51
CA GLY A 205 8.38 -14.75 14.78
C GLY A 205 9.27 -15.81 14.16
N SER A 206 8.96 -17.06 14.45
CA SER A 206 9.59 -18.26 13.90
C SER A 206 9.17 -18.55 12.46
N ARG A 207 9.92 -19.39 11.74
CA ARG A 207 9.51 -19.85 10.41
C ARG A 207 8.14 -20.52 10.41
N ASP A 208 7.82 -21.31 11.43
CA ASP A 208 6.53 -21.99 11.56
C ASP A 208 5.37 -21.00 11.70
N GLU A 209 5.56 -19.89 12.43
CA GLU A 209 4.58 -18.81 12.48
C GLU A 209 4.37 -18.15 11.11
N ALA A 210 5.44 -17.97 10.32
CA ALA A 210 5.33 -17.44 8.96
C ALA A 210 4.54 -18.40 8.04
N VAL A 211 4.80 -19.70 8.13
CA VAL A 211 4.05 -20.74 7.38
C VAL A 211 2.56 -20.71 7.73
N LYS A 212 2.24 -20.73 9.03
CA LYS A 212 0.85 -20.69 9.52
C LYS A 212 0.14 -19.42 9.08
N LEU A 213 0.80 -18.26 9.19
CA LEU A 213 0.24 -16.98 8.76
C LEU A 213 -0.02 -16.95 7.25
N ARG A 214 0.93 -17.42 6.44
CA ARG A 214 0.77 -17.52 4.97
C ARG A 214 -0.41 -18.42 4.62
N SER A 215 -0.49 -19.61 5.21
CA SER A 215 -1.59 -20.55 4.99
C SER A 215 -2.93 -19.90 5.30
N ALA A 216 -3.09 -19.31 6.50
CA ALA A 216 -4.33 -18.67 6.91
C ALA A 216 -4.77 -17.54 5.97
N CYS A 217 -3.82 -16.78 5.40
CA CYS A 217 -4.12 -15.74 4.43
C CYS A 217 -4.56 -16.33 3.08
N PHE A 218 -3.93 -17.42 2.64
CA PHE A 218 -4.26 -18.10 1.38
C PHE A 218 -5.60 -18.84 1.46
N ASP A 219 -5.94 -19.40 2.62
CA ASP A 219 -7.26 -19.98 2.92
C ASP A 219 -8.38 -18.90 2.91
N CYS A 220 -8.01 -17.62 3.00
CA CYS A 220 -8.91 -16.48 2.80
C CYS A 220 -8.88 -15.93 1.36
N GLY A 221 -8.11 -16.54 0.45
CA GLY A 221 -8.03 -16.14 -0.96
C GLY A 221 -6.99 -15.08 -1.29
N ALA A 222 -6.04 -14.80 -0.39
CA ALA A 222 -4.84 -14.04 -0.79
C ALA A 222 -4.02 -14.83 -1.82
N ARG A 223 -3.47 -14.14 -2.81
CA ARG A 223 -2.65 -14.73 -3.88
C ARG A 223 -1.17 -14.36 -3.79
N ALA A 224 -0.82 -13.44 -2.90
CA ALA A 224 0.56 -13.05 -2.64
C ALA A 224 0.81 -12.88 -1.14
N PHE A 225 2.03 -13.22 -0.72
CA PHE A 225 2.48 -13.09 0.65
C PHE A 225 3.94 -12.63 0.66
N LYS A 226 4.19 -11.46 1.25
CA LYS A 226 5.54 -10.97 1.53
C LYS A 226 5.73 -10.79 3.02
N HIS A 227 6.90 -11.14 3.52
CA HIS A 227 7.28 -10.88 4.91
C HIS A 227 8.73 -10.41 4.98
N LYS A 228 9.02 -9.60 5.99
CA LYS A 228 10.36 -9.07 6.22
C LYS A 228 10.48 -8.63 7.68
N SER A 229 11.59 -8.96 8.32
CA SER A 229 11.89 -8.44 9.64
C SER A 229 12.22 -6.94 9.58
N MET A 230 12.52 -6.37 10.74
CA MET A 230 12.90 -4.98 10.87
C MET A 230 14.36 -4.82 11.32
N ASN A 231 14.96 -3.71 10.92
CA ASN A 231 16.37 -3.39 11.16
C ASN A 231 16.58 -2.11 11.98
N TYR A 232 15.54 -1.58 12.60
CA TYR A 232 15.60 -0.30 13.30
C TYR A 232 15.17 -0.37 14.77
N TRP A 233 14.27 -1.29 15.14
CA TRP A 233 13.91 -1.57 16.53
C TRP A 233 14.45 -2.94 16.98
N ASN A 234 14.80 -3.04 18.26
CA ASN A 234 15.11 -4.30 18.93
C ASN A 234 13.79 -5.07 19.12
N GLU A 235 13.69 -6.25 18.52
CA GLU A 235 12.47 -7.05 18.50
C GLU A 235 12.07 -7.55 19.90
N GLU A 236 13.05 -7.94 20.73
CA GLU A 236 12.79 -8.40 22.10
C GLU A 236 12.28 -7.24 22.96
N ALA A 237 12.95 -6.09 22.91
CA ALA A 237 12.49 -4.89 23.60
C ALA A 237 11.08 -4.48 23.13
N LEU A 238 10.82 -4.54 21.82
CA LEU A 238 9.52 -4.19 21.25
C LEU A 238 8.41 -5.15 21.70
N LEU A 239 8.70 -6.45 21.83
CA LEU A 239 7.79 -7.45 22.38
C LEU A 239 7.56 -7.28 23.89
N LEU A 240 8.35 -6.46 24.56
CA LEU A 240 8.13 -5.99 25.94
C LEU A 240 7.46 -4.61 25.98
N GLY A 241 7.12 -4.03 24.83
CA GLY A 241 6.50 -2.71 24.73
C GLY A 241 7.50 -1.54 24.75
N ASN A 242 8.80 -1.81 24.70
CA ASN A 242 9.86 -0.82 24.77
C ASN A 242 10.38 -0.44 23.37
N LEU A 243 10.76 0.83 23.21
CA LEU A 243 11.37 1.33 21.97
C LEU A 243 12.88 1.45 22.14
N GLU A 244 13.60 0.40 21.75
CA GLU A 244 15.06 0.37 21.76
C GLU A 244 15.59 0.22 20.34
N LYS A 245 16.53 1.08 19.93
CA LYS A 245 17.09 1.04 18.57
C LYS A 245 18.02 -0.15 18.40
N ASN A 246 17.91 -0.83 17.27
CA ASN A 246 18.81 -1.94 16.91
C ASN A 246 19.65 -1.56 15.69
N LYS A 247 20.83 -0.97 15.92
CA LYS A 247 21.72 -0.54 14.84
C LYS A 247 22.45 -1.77 14.25
N GLY A 248 22.49 -1.86 12.93
CA GLY A 248 23.30 -2.86 12.23
C GLY A 248 22.64 -4.23 12.01
N LYS A 249 21.43 -4.46 12.55
CA LYS A 249 20.66 -5.68 12.21
C LYS A 249 20.33 -5.68 10.72
N ILE A 250 20.61 -6.78 10.03
CA ILE A 250 20.18 -6.97 8.64
C ILE A 250 18.74 -7.50 8.67
N ASN A 251 17.88 -6.93 7.82
CA ASN A 251 16.54 -7.47 7.63
C ASN A 251 16.62 -8.88 7.04
N PHE A 252 15.85 -9.82 7.57
CA PHE A 252 15.73 -11.16 7.02
C PHE A 252 14.34 -11.41 6.47
N SER A 253 14.26 -12.41 5.60
CA SER A 253 13.01 -13.02 5.11
C SER A 253 13.32 -14.47 4.74
N TYR A 254 12.40 -15.39 5.04
CA TYR A 254 12.39 -16.75 4.51
C TYR A 254 11.96 -16.68 3.05
N THR A 255 12.93 -16.75 2.15
CA THR A 255 12.76 -16.50 0.71
C THR A 255 11.84 -17.52 0.04
N ASP A 256 11.86 -18.76 0.53
CA ASP A 256 10.98 -19.87 0.13
C ASP A 256 9.50 -19.64 0.46
N LEU A 257 9.20 -18.76 1.44
CA LEU A 257 7.84 -18.41 1.83
C LEU A 257 7.31 -17.17 1.12
N LEU A 258 8.14 -16.50 0.31
CA LEU A 258 7.70 -15.34 -0.46
C LEU A 258 6.88 -15.80 -1.65
N THR A 259 5.62 -15.42 -1.69
CA THR A 259 4.78 -15.56 -2.88
C THR A 259 4.56 -14.16 -3.42
N LYS A 260 5.38 -13.80 -4.41
CA LYS A 260 5.29 -12.49 -5.05
C LYS A 260 4.09 -12.52 -6.00
N SER A 261 3.39 -11.39 -6.15
CA SER A 261 2.56 -11.18 -7.33
C SER A 261 3.26 -10.26 -8.32
N GLY A 262 3.12 -10.59 -9.60
CA GLY A 262 3.85 -9.98 -10.70
C GLY A 262 4.78 -10.96 -11.41
N GLU A 263 4.99 -10.73 -12.71
CA GLU A 263 5.73 -11.61 -13.63
C GLU A 263 7.26 -11.46 -13.46
N GLN A 264 8.01 -12.55 -13.66
CA GLN A 264 9.47 -12.59 -13.47
C GLN A 264 10.20 -12.01 -14.68
N VAL A 265 11.20 -11.13 -14.50
CA VAL A 265 12.11 -10.77 -15.60
C VAL A 265 13.11 -11.91 -15.79
N ILE A 266 12.95 -12.71 -16.84
CA ILE A 266 13.88 -13.81 -17.15
C ILE A 266 15.05 -13.27 -17.99
N GLU A 267 16.27 -13.37 -17.48
CA GLU A 267 17.50 -13.08 -18.22
C GLU A 267 18.39 -14.34 -18.20
N ASN A 268 18.67 -14.90 -19.38
CA ASN A 268 19.39 -16.16 -19.57
C ASN A 268 18.75 -17.35 -18.83
N GLY A 269 17.41 -17.48 -18.92
CA GLY A 269 16.67 -18.57 -18.27
C GLY A 269 16.57 -18.45 -16.74
N ARG A 270 16.94 -17.31 -16.16
CA ARG A 270 16.87 -17.07 -14.70
C ARG A 270 16.13 -15.78 -14.40
N ALA A 271 15.24 -15.82 -13.42
CA ALA A 271 14.58 -14.62 -12.91
C ALA A 271 15.59 -13.64 -12.30
N LYS A 272 15.54 -12.37 -12.69
CA LYS A 272 16.39 -11.28 -12.16
C LYS A 272 15.58 -10.09 -11.67
N MET A 273 16.11 -9.39 -10.67
CA MET A 273 15.59 -8.10 -10.20
C MET A 273 16.31 -6.95 -10.89
N LYS A 274 15.57 -5.90 -11.29
CA LYS A 274 16.13 -4.70 -11.92
C LYS A 274 15.59 -3.44 -11.27
N THR A 275 16.46 -2.45 -11.05
CA THR A 275 16.09 -1.10 -10.62
C THR A 275 16.07 -0.18 -11.84
N VAL A 276 15.04 0.64 -11.97
CA VAL A 276 14.89 1.65 -13.02
C VAL A 276 14.86 3.03 -12.36
N ASN A 277 15.79 3.91 -12.73
CA ASN A 277 15.78 5.28 -12.24
C ASN A 277 14.68 6.09 -12.93
N MET A 278 13.98 6.94 -12.18
CA MET A 278 12.99 7.86 -12.75
C MET A 278 13.69 9.06 -13.40
N PRO A 279 13.24 9.52 -14.58
CA PRO A 279 13.86 10.66 -15.25
C PRO A 279 13.73 11.93 -14.41
N THR A 280 14.84 12.67 -14.29
CA THR A 280 14.99 13.72 -13.27
C THR A 280 14.50 15.10 -13.71
N LYS A 281 14.21 15.39 -15.00
CA LYS A 281 13.58 16.68 -15.40
C LYS A 281 13.09 16.85 -16.84
N LYS A 282 13.57 16.10 -17.84
CA LYS A 282 13.07 16.13 -19.23
C LYS A 282 12.88 14.69 -19.71
N TRP A 283 11.73 14.44 -20.32
CA TRP A 283 11.24 13.09 -20.63
C TRP A 283 11.62 12.67 -22.07
N ASP A 284 12.48 13.45 -22.72
CA ASP A 284 12.67 13.42 -24.17
C ASP A 284 13.64 12.32 -24.65
N ASN A 285 14.34 11.64 -23.73
CA ASN A 285 15.41 10.68 -24.09
C ASN A 285 15.23 9.31 -23.39
N TRP A 286 14.13 8.60 -23.62
CA TRP A 286 14.02 7.19 -23.19
C TRP A 286 13.79 6.26 -24.38
N GLU A 287 14.79 5.43 -24.68
CA GLU A 287 14.68 4.35 -25.68
C GLU A 287 13.98 3.13 -25.07
N PHE A 288 13.10 2.50 -25.87
CA PHE A 288 12.46 1.23 -25.57
C PHE A 288 13.51 0.15 -25.30
N LYS A 289 13.44 -0.49 -24.13
CA LYS A 289 14.20 -1.72 -23.85
C LYS A 289 13.28 -2.92 -23.98
N SER A 290 13.72 -3.94 -24.72
CA SER A 290 12.98 -5.19 -24.92
C SER A 290 12.77 -5.95 -23.60
N MET A 291 11.53 -6.39 -23.36
CA MET A 291 11.11 -7.29 -22.28
C MET A 291 10.11 -8.30 -22.88
N MET A 292 10.11 -9.55 -22.41
CA MET A 292 9.14 -10.59 -22.82
C MET A 292 8.30 -11.05 -21.61
N PHE A 293 7.10 -11.56 -21.90
CA PHE A 293 5.92 -11.53 -21.03
C PHE A 293 5.31 -12.91 -20.75
N GLU A 294 4.74 -13.18 -19.56
CA GLU A 294 4.08 -14.45 -19.16
C GLU A 294 2.84 -14.30 -18.24
N ASN A 295 1.65 -14.45 -18.86
CA ASN A 295 0.33 -13.97 -18.44
C ASN A 295 -0.20 -14.28 -17.01
N SER A 296 -0.35 -13.22 -16.20
CA SER A 296 -0.99 -13.21 -14.87
C SER A 296 -2.43 -12.63 -14.80
N GLY A 297 -3.10 -12.45 -15.95
CA GLY A 297 -4.42 -11.79 -16.06
C GLY A 297 -4.36 -10.27 -16.26
N TYR A 298 -3.17 -9.68 -16.39
CA TYR A 298 -2.93 -8.26 -16.73
C TYR A 298 -2.62 -8.03 -18.22
N VAL A 299 -2.61 -9.11 -19.02
CA VAL A 299 -2.06 -9.13 -20.38
C VAL A 299 -3.01 -8.58 -21.45
N GLU A 300 -4.31 -8.78 -21.32
CA GLU A 300 -5.27 -8.37 -22.36
C GLU A 300 -5.37 -6.84 -22.53
N MET A 301 -4.92 -6.05 -21.56
CA MET A 301 -5.21 -4.61 -21.51
C MET A 301 -4.04 -3.67 -21.79
N ASN A 302 -2.78 -4.14 -21.80
CA ASN A 302 -1.62 -3.25 -21.86
C ASN A 302 -0.78 -3.36 -23.15
N GLY A 303 -0.98 -4.38 -23.99
CA GLY A 303 -0.11 -4.65 -25.16
C GLY A 303 1.39 -4.81 -24.84
N ILE A 304 1.75 -4.73 -23.56
CA ILE A 304 3.08 -4.69 -22.96
C ILE A 304 2.86 -5.18 -21.52
N ASP A 305 3.50 -6.27 -21.10
CA ASP A 305 3.39 -6.78 -19.72
C ASP A 305 4.45 -6.18 -18.79
N TRP A 306 4.02 -5.92 -17.57
CA TRP A 306 4.75 -5.15 -16.56
C TRP A 306 4.79 -5.86 -15.22
N GLY A 307 5.21 -7.12 -15.21
CA GLY A 307 5.70 -7.77 -14.00
C GLY A 307 6.46 -6.82 -13.05
N TYR A 308 6.12 -6.91 -11.76
CA TYR A 308 6.63 -6.16 -10.61
C TYR A 308 6.15 -4.71 -10.40
N VAL A 309 5.38 -4.56 -9.33
CA VAL A 309 5.73 -3.63 -8.24
C VAL A 309 5.54 -4.36 -6.91
N ALA A 310 6.51 -4.27 -6.02
CA ALA A 310 6.49 -4.76 -4.64
C ALA A 310 6.26 -3.63 -3.62
#